data_AF-A0A951WCK4-F1
#
_entry.id   AF-A0A951WCK4-F1
#
_cell.length_a   1.000
_cell.length_b   1.000
_cell.length_c   1.000
_cell.angle_alpha   90.00
_cell.angle_beta   90.00
_cell.angle_gamma   90.00
#
_symmetry.space_group_name_H-M   'P 1'
#
loop_
_entity.id
_entity.type
_entity.pdbx_description
1 polymer ?
#
loop_
_entity_poly.entity_id
_entity_poly.type
_entity_poly.pdbx_seq_one_letter_code
_entity_poly.pdbx_strand_id
1 'polypeptide(L)'
;MKKPLIIFLLLLISSFLFAQEKDSLTQAEKERREQNIQAGNPFKKYGYTPKIATLSKGKYLEWHDLDSIVIIGSVYYNTKSKKIIDFVERDMTNPDAQPLSDIRGRWISPDPLAEEFPDWSPYAFVYNNPLRFVDPTGMAGEDIIYLNASGQEIHRVTSNQVFEVHRVSVGGMAGLAIGAAASTSQTVQQAQTFNEVFASVLDTPSSMSMSFTGEANAFSGTDSQGRDRFFAEGTLSISVGFDNGVSSEIIQEGANSGPYGFGPIPNGSYEATGITNTSESGMVRNGVGFKVFLTDNESLNRNQLRIHPDQTPSTGTAGCIGLTCGANSLREVRGQIQNHFNNNPATNIPVNVSITNNPNYDRPKGGTQNSGE
;
A
#
# COMPACT_ATOMS: atom_id res chain seq x y z
N MET A 1 -63.89 47.89 60.23
CA MET A 1 -62.61 47.32 59.74
C MET A 1 -62.73 45.80 59.69
N LYS A 2 -62.11 45.17 58.68
CA LYS A 2 -62.03 43.71 58.39
C LYS A 2 -63.21 43.07 57.65
N LYS A 3 -63.40 43.41 56.36
CA LYS A 3 -63.81 42.44 55.33
C LYS A 3 -63.23 42.80 53.94
N PRO A 4 -61.92 42.57 53.72
CA PRO A 4 -61.43 42.30 52.38
C PRO A 4 -60.50 41.06 52.37
N LEU A 5 -60.88 39.97 53.05
CA LEU A 5 -60.08 38.74 53.08
C LEU A 5 -60.73 37.55 52.37
N ILE A 6 -62.04 37.60 52.09
CA ILE A 6 -62.76 36.45 51.53
C ILE A 6 -62.72 36.43 49.99
N ILE A 7 -62.68 37.60 49.33
CA ILE A 7 -62.60 37.67 47.86
C ILE A 7 -61.18 37.34 47.36
N PHE A 8 -60.15 37.63 48.15
CA PHE A 8 -58.76 37.29 47.79
C PHE A 8 -58.46 35.79 47.96
N LEU A 9 -59.13 35.11 48.89
CA LEU A 9 -59.00 33.66 49.09
C LEU A 9 -59.67 32.86 47.95
N LEU A 10 -60.75 33.37 47.36
CA LEU A 10 -61.42 32.75 46.21
C LEU A 10 -60.64 32.90 44.88
N LEU A 11 -59.82 33.95 44.74
CA LEU A 11 -58.92 34.13 43.59
C LEU A 11 -57.57 33.38 43.73
N LEU A 12 -57.19 32.99 44.94
CA LEU A 12 -56.03 32.13 45.20
C LEU A 12 -56.33 30.63 45.01
N ILE A 13 -57.60 30.23 45.05
CA ILE A 13 -58.01 28.84 44.78
C ILE A 13 -58.26 28.61 43.27
N SER A 14 -58.54 29.65 42.49
CA SER A 14 -58.76 29.51 41.03
C SER A 14 -57.49 29.51 40.18
N SER A 15 -56.31 29.80 40.76
CA SER A 15 -55.03 29.83 40.06
C SER A 15 -54.21 28.54 40.19
N PHE A 16 -54.69 27.52 40.92
CA PHE A 16 -54.11 26.16 40.91
C PHE A 16 -54.59 25.27 39.76
N LEU A 17 -55.41 25.80 38.85
CA LEU A 17 -55.85 25.14 37.63
C LEU A 17 -55.06 25.67 36.41
N PHE A 18 -53.73 25.62 36.48
CA PHE A 18 -52.90 25.69 35.28
C PHE A 18 -52.22 24.33 35.07
N ALA A 19 -52.87 23.53 34.22
CA ALA A 19 -52.30 22.48 33.39
C ALA A 19 -51.33 21.48 34.07
N GLN A 20 -51.86 20.60 34.93
CA GLN A 20 -51.38 19.22 34.85
C GLN A 20 -51.93 18.64 33.55
N GLU A 21 -51.10 18.66 32.51
CA GLU A 21 -51.32 17.85 31.32
C GLU A 21 -51.53 16.41 31.80
N LYS A 22 -52.76 15.90 31.64
CA LYS A 22 -53.15 14.53 32.01
C LYS A 22 -52.40 13.54 31.12
N ASP A 23 -51.15 13.25 31.45
CA ASP A 23 -50.53 12.02 30.99
C ASP A 23 -50.96 10.92 31.97
N SER A 24 -52.13 10.34 31.69
CA SER A 24 -52.81 9.32 32.50
C SER A 24 -52.12 7.95 32.42
N LEU A 25 -50.82 7.94 32.67
CA LEU A 25 -50.01 6.73 32.71
C LEU A 25 -50.00 6.20 34.14
N THR A 26 -50.25 4.90 34.29
CA THR A 26 -50.11 4.21 35.58
C THR A 26 -48.69 4.35 36.09
N GLN A 27 -48.49 4.27 37.41
CA GLN A 27 -47.16 4.38 38.01
C GLN A 27 -46.17 3.36 37.40
N ALA A 28 -46.64 2.13 37.18
CA ALA A 28 -45.88 1.07 36.52
C ALA A 28 -45.50 1.42 35.08
N GLU A 29 -46.39 2.07 34.31
CA GLU A 29 -46.09 2.47 32.93
C GLU A 29 -45.12 3.66 32.90
N LYS A 30 -45.20 4.60 33.85
CA LYS A 30 -44.20 5.68 33.97
C LYS A 30 -42.81 5.13 34.27
N GLU A 31 -42.70 4.21 35.22
CA GLU A 31 -41.44 3.55 35.57
C GLU A 31 -40.87 2.74 34.41
N ARG A 32 -41.72 2.00 33.68
CA ARG A 32 -41.31 1.29 32.46
C ARG A 32 -40.80 2.24 31.37
N ARG A 33 -41.46 3.38 31.16
CA ARG A 33 -41.04 4.38 30.17
C ARG A 33 -39.72 5.04 30.56
N GLU A 34 -39.56 5.37 31.83
CA GLU A 34 -38.30 5.90 32.36
C GLU A 34 -37.17 4.87 32.19
N GLN A 35 -37.42 3.60 32.46
CA GLN A 35 -36.45 2.51 32.22
C GLN A 35 -36.05 2.41 30.74
N ASN A 36 -37.01 2.50 29.82
CA ASN A 36 -36.74 2.48 28.38
C ASN A 36 -35.91 3.70 27.94
N ILE A 37 -36.23 4.91 28.45
CA ILE A 37 -35.48 6.14 28.17
C ILE A 37 -34.05 6.03 28.71
N GLN A 38 -33.88 5.55 29.95
CA GLN A 38 -32.58 5.42 30.59
C GLN A 38 -31.73 4.27 30.02
N ALA A 39 -32.34 3.27 29.37
CA ALA A 39 -31.62 2.22 28.67
C ALA A 39 -30.81 2.79 27.48
N GLY A 40 -31.31 3.84 26.82
CA GLY A 40 -30.64 4.56 25.75
C GLY A 40 -29.79 5.75 26.19
N ASN A 41 -29.57 5.97 27.49
CA ASN A 41 -28.83 7.14 28.01
C ASN A 41 -27.31 7.02 27.75
N PRO A 42 -26.71 7.83 26.86
CA PRO A 42 -25.28 7.76 26.56
C PRO A 42 -24.39 8.30 27.69
N PHE A 43 -24.97 9.06 28.64
CA PHE A 43 -24.24 9.71 29.74
C PHE A 43 -24.29 8.90 31.04
N LYS A 44 -24.96 7.74 31.05
CA LYS A 44 -25.09 6.88 32.24
C LYS A 44 -23.75 6.53 32.87
N LYS A 45 -22.71 6.30 32.05
CA LYS A 45 -21.33 6.03 32.51
C LYS A 45 -20.74 7.17 33.36
N TYR A 46 -21.18 8.40 33.13
CA TYR A 46 -20.69 9.59 33.81
C TYR A 46 -21.60 10.01 34.99
N GLY A 47 -22.58 9.17 35.36
CA GLY A 47 -23.49 9.45 36.48
C GLY A 47 -24.47 10.60 36.21
N TYR A 48 -24.67 10.97 34.95
CA TYR A 48 -25.50 12.11 34.55
C TYR A 48 -26.77 11.64 33.82
N THR A 49 -27.93 12.17 34.24
CA THR A 49 -29.24 11.86 33.66
C THR A 49 -29.88 13.12 33.08
N PRO A 50 -29.52 13.52 31.85
CA PRO A 50 -30.17 14.62 31.17
C PRO A 50 -31.58 14.22 30.71
N LYS A 51 -32.39 15.22 30.34
CA LYS A 51 -33.66 14.98 29.65
C LYS A 51 -33.36 14.44 28.24
N ILE A 52 -33.72 13.18 27.98
CA ILE A 52 -33.47 12.51 26.70
C ILE A 52 -34.70 12.66 25.81
N ALA A 53 -34.52 13.23 24.62
CA ALA A 53 -35.57 13.26 23.62
C ALA A 53 -35.73 11.85 23.02
N THR A 54 -36.94 11.30 23.08
CA THR A 54 -37.30 10.00 22.48
C THR A 54 -38.53 10.19 21.59
N LEU A 55 -38.60 9.45 20.48
CA LEU A 55 -39.68 9.57 19.50
C LEU A 55 -41.04 9.16 20.09
N SER A 56 -41.03 8.11 20.93
CA SER A 56 -42.21 7.51 21.55
C SER A 56 -42.45 7.96 22.98
N LYS A 57 -41.67 8.94 23.49
CA LYS A 57 -41.68 9.36 24.91
C LYS A 57 -41.49 8.16 25.87
N GLY A 58 -40.61 7.23 25.51
CA GLY A 58 -40.28 6.02 26.28
C GLY A 58 -41.29 4.87 26.19
N LYS A 59 -42.38 5.00 25.42
CA LYS A 59 -43.40 3.94 25.30
C LYS A 59 -42.81 2.63 24.77
N TYR A 60 -41.85 2.71 23.87
CA TYR A 60 -41.10 1.57 23.36
C TYR A 60 -39.62 1.70 23.74
N LEU A 61 -38.91 0.56 23.82
CA LEU A 61 -37.46 0.56 23.92
C LEU A 61 -36.91 1.00 22.56
N GLU A 62 -36.45 2.25 22.49
CA GLU A 62 -35.82 2.80 21.28
C GLU A 62 -34.37 2.34 21.26
N TRP A 63 -34.07 1.44 20.32
CA TRP A 63 -32.72 1.02 20.02
C TRP A 63 -32.24 1.82 18.81
N HIS A 64 -31.08 2.45 18.97
CA HIS A 64 -30.33 3.04 17.87
C HIS A 64 -29.12 2.16 17.64
N ASP A 65 -28.83 1.85 16.37
CA ASP A 65 -27.61 1.13 16.01
C ASP A 65 -26.39 1.93 16.48
N LEU A 66 -25.78 1.44 17.56
CA LEU A 66 -24.48 1.89 18.07
C LEU A 66 -23.35 1.05 17.48
N ASP A 67 -23.66 0.30 16.42
CA ASP A 67 -22.70 -0.57 15.82
C ASP A 67 -21.54 0.26 15.30
N SER A 68 -20.37 -0.10 15.82
CA SER A 68 -19.14 0.57 15.43
C SER A 68 -18.79 0.21 13.99
N ILE A 69 -19.47 -0.77 13.41
CA ILE A 69 -19.31 -1.30 12.06
C ILE A 69 -20.64 -1.09 11.34
N VAL A 70 -20.63 -0.22 10.33
CA VAL A 70 -21.80 0.01 9.47
C VAL A 70 -21.47 -0.45 8.06
N ILE A 71 -22.48 -0.88 7.30
CA ILE A 71 -22.28 -1.13 5.87
C ILE A 71 -22.41 0.22 5.15
N ILE A 72 -21.41 0.55 4.34
CA ILE A 72 -21.46 1.69 3.42
C ILE A 72 -21.16 1.14 2.05
N GLY A 73 -22.21 0.81 1.33
CA GLY A 73 -22.09 0.20 0.04
C GLY A 73 -21.48 -1.20 0.08
N SER A 74 -20.38 -1.41 -0.63
CA SER A 74 -19.76 -2.74 -0.70
C SER A 74 -18.78 -3.03 0.44
N VAL A 75 -18.72 -2.19 1.48
CA VAL A 75 -17.75 -2.33 2.58
C VAL A 75 -18.40 -2.26 3.96
N TYR A 76 -17.86 -3.07 4.88
CA TYR A 76 -18.02 -2.89 6.31
C TYR A 76 -17.05 -1.80 6.79
N TYR A 77 -17.59 -0.71 7.31
CA TYR A 77 -16.85 0.47 7.73
C TYR A 77 -16.94 0.68 9.23
N ASN A 78 -15.79 0.82 9.89
CA ASN A 78 -15.76 1.15 11.30
C ASN A 78 -15.93 2.66 11.53
N THR A 79 -17.07 3.10 12.07
CA THR A 79 -17.38 4.51 12.30
C THR A 79 -16.48 5.18 13.34
N LYS A 80 -15.87 4.40 14.25
CA LYS A 80 -14.97 4.89 15.31
C LYS A 80 -13.52 4.93 14.86
N SER A 81 -13.00 3.83 14.32
CA SER A 81 -11.60 3.75 13.87
C SER A 81 -11.37 4.34 12.48
N LYS A 82 -12.46 4.64 11.74
CA LYS A 82 -12.46 5.17 10.38
C LYS A 82 -11.77 4.24 9.37
N LYS A 83 -11.82 2.92 9.62
CA LYS A 83 -11.20 1.88 8.77
C LYS A 83 -12.24 1.02 8.08
N ILE A 84 -11.95 0.61 6.84
CA ILE A 84 -12.65 -0.49 6.19
C ILE A 84 -12.22 -1.78 6.90
N ILE A 85 -13.20 -2.58 7.29
CA ILE A 85 -13.00 -3.85 7.98
C ILE A 85 -12.98 -4.99 6.98
N ASP A 86 -13.97 -5.03 6.08
CA ASP A 86 -14.10 -6.08 5.08
C ASP A 86 -15.02 -5.63 3.94
N PHE A 87 -15.11 -6.41 2.87
CA PHE A 87 -16.04 -6.21 1.77
C PHE A 87 -17.29 -7.08 1.93
N VAL A 88 -18.45 -6.55 1.58
CA VAL A 88 -19.72 -7.29 1.64
C VAL A 88 -19.72 -8.35 0.54
N GLU A 89 -19.76 -9.63 0.93
CA GLU A 89 -19.94 -10.73 -0.01
C GLU A 89 -21.38 -10.76 -0.54
N ARG A 90 -21.54 -10.82 -1.86
CA ARG A 90 -22.86 -10.99 -2.48
C ARG A 90 -23.23 -12.46 -2.53
N ASP A 91 -24.30 -12.82 -1.83
CA ASP A 91 -24.95 -14.11 -2.03
C ASP A 91 -25.65 -14.12 -3.39
N MET A 92 -25.09 -14.85 -4.35
CA MET A 92 -25.65 -15.01 -5.70
C MET A 92 -26.75 -16.07 -5.77
N THR A 93 -26.98 -16.84 -4.70
CA THR A 93 -27.93 -17.95 -4.68
C THR A 93 -29.35 -17.53 -4.31
N ASN A 94 -29.51 -16.36 -3.70
CA ASN A 94 -30.79 -15.81 -3.32
C ASN A 94 -31.08 -14.48 -4.05
N PRO A 95 -31.90 -14.49 -5.12
CA PRO A 95 -32.23 -13.27 -5.86
C PRO A 95 -33.08 -12.26 -5.06
N ASP A 96 -33.71 -12.71 -3.97
CA ASP A 96 -34.51 -11.88 -3.05
C ASP A 96 -33.71 -11.45 -1.81
N ALA A 97 -32.46 -11.90 -1.65
CA ALA A 97 -31.54 -11.30 -0.69
C ALA A 97 -31.29 -9.87 -1.18
N GLN A 98 -32.02 -8.93 -0.59
CA GLN A 98 -32.00 -7.53 -0.96
C GLN A 98 -30.53 -7.11 -1.12
N PRO A 99 -30.06 -6.74 -2.32
CA PRO A 99 -28.83 -5.97 -2.37
C PRO A 99 -29.21 -4.67 -1.67
N LEU A 100 -28.75 -4.50 -0.43
CA LEU A 100 -28.92 -3.26 0.32
C LEU A 100 -28.64 -2.15 -0.68
N SER A 101 -29.59 -1.23 -0.83
CA SER A 101 -29.56 -0.23 -1.89
C SER A 101 -28.31 0.63 -1.86
N ASP A 102 -27.53 0.57 -0.75
CA ASP A 102 -26.24 1.19 -0.57
C ASP A 102 -25.11 0.57 -1.42
N ILE A 103 -25.15 -0.73 -1.77
CA ILE A 103 -24.03 -1.46 -2.42
C ILE A 103 -23.63 -0.84 -3.77
N ARG A 104 -24.57 -0.16 -4.42
CA ARG A 104 -24.38 0.44 -5.74
C ARG A 104 -24.30 1.94 -5.51
N GLY A 105 -23.10 2.54 -5.57
CA GLY A 105 -22.83 3.97 -5.34
C GLY A 105 -23.66 4.92 -6.21
N ARG A 106 -24.95 5.01 -5.89
CA ARG A 106 -26.06 5.67 -6.57
C ARG A 106 -27.03 6.13 -5.51
N TRP A 107 -27.79 7.17 -5.83
CA TRP A 107 -28.84 7.63 -4.94
C TRP A 107 -29.98 6.62 -4.84
N ILE A 108 -30.62 6.53 -3.67
CA ILE A 108 -31.76 5.64 -3.41
C ILE A 108 -33.09 6.24 -3.86
N SER A 109 -33.11 7.54 -4.13
CA SER A 109 -34.22 8.33 -4.65
C SER A 109 -33.75 9.17 -5.83
N PRO A 110 -34.65 9.57 -6.76
CA PRO A 110 -34.32 10.53 -7.79
C PRO A 110 -33.78 11.85 -7.21
N ASP A 111 -32.77 12.42 -7.85
CA ASP A 111 -32.23 13.74 -7.55
C ASP A 111 -33.31 14.82 -7.73
N PRO A 112 -33.53 15.71 -6.73
CA PRO A 112 -34.45 16.85 -6.86
C PRO A 112 -34.17 17.78 -8.05
N LEU A 113 -32.92 17.85 -8.53
CA LEU A 113 -32.48 18.65 -9.68
C LEU A 113 -32.31 17.82 -10.95
N ALA A 114 -32.86 16.61 -11.02
CA ALA A 114 -32.73 15.75 -12.20
C ALA A 114 -33.14 16.43 -13.53
N GLU A 115 -34.11 17.35 -13.51
CA GLU A 115 -34.56 18.07 -14.70
C GLU A 115 -33.50 19.03 -15.27
N GLU A 116 -32.58 19.53 -14.43
CA GLU A 116 -31.47 20.39 -14.85
C GLU A 116 -30.33 19.59 -15.53
N PHE A 117 -30.34 18.26 -15.37
CA PHE A 117 -29.32 17.34 -15.89
C PHE A 117 -29.93 16.25 -16.78
N PRO A 118 -30.57 16.60 -17.92
CA PRO A 118 -31.31 15.65 -18.76
C PRO A 118 -30.43 14.53 -19.35
N ASP A 119 -29.13 14.79 -19.51
CA ASP A 119 -28.15 13.82 -20.03
C ASP A 119 -27.71 12.79 -18.98
N TRP A 120 -28.08 12.97 -17.71
CA TRP A 120 -27.67 12.12 -16.60
C TRP A 120 -28.86 11.36 -16.02
N SER A 121 -28.59 10.15 -15.54
CA SER A 121 -29.59 9.40 -14.77
C SER A 121 -29.94 10.17 -13.48
N PRO A 122 -31.22 10.24 -13.08
CA PRO A 122 -31.63 10.87 -11.82
C PRO A 122 -31.07 10.18 -10.57
N TYR A 123 -30.35 9.06 -10.74
CA TYR A 123 -29.70 8.31 -9.67
C TYR A 123 -28.17 8.35 -9.77
N ALA A 124 -27.59 9.12 -10.70
CA ALA A 124 -26.16 9.20 -10.90
C ALA A 124 -25.49 9.87 -9.69
N PHE A 125 -24.38 9.28 -9.19
CA PHE A 125 -23.58 9.89 -8.15
C PHE A 125 -22.48 10.73 -8.83
N VAL A 126 -22.47 12.04 -8.58
CA VAL A 126 -21.41 13.00 -8.95
C VAL A 126 -20.88 12.88 -10.38
N TYR A 127 -21.79 12.82 -11.36
CA TYR A 127 -21.47 12.66 -12.80
C TYR A 127 -20.61 11.42 -13.10
N ASN A 128 -20.75 10.37 -12.29
CA ASN A 128 -19.93 9.15 -12.30
C ASN A 128 -18.41 9.42 -12.15
N ASN A 129 -18.02 10.55 -11.56
CA ASN A 129 -16.62 10.88 -11.29
C ASN A 129 -16.37 11.25 -9.81
N PRO A 130 -16.47 10.27 -8.89
CA PRO A 130 -16.29 10.48 -7.46
C PRO A 130 -14.84 10.73 -7.04
N LEU A 131 -13.89 10.67 -7.99
CA LEU A 131 -12.51 11.08 -7.75
C LEU A 131 -12.34 12.60 -7.78
N ARG A 132 -13.22 13.30 -8.51
CA ARG A 132 -13.16 14.76 -8.68
C ARG A 132 -14.23 15.48 -7.86
N PHE A 133 -15.42 14.93 -7.82
CA PHE A 133 -16.61 15.61 -7.32
C PHE A 133 -17.15 14.94 -6.05
N VAL A 134 -17.77 15.76 -5.20
CA VAL A 134 -18.54 15.35 -4.01
C VAL A 134 -19.93 15.96 -4.11
N ASP A 135 -20.96 15.29 -3.60
CA ASP A 135 -22.32 15.84 -3.54
C ASP A 135 -22.78 15.86 -2.08
N PRO A 136 -22.45 16.93 -1.33
CA PRO A 136 -22.78 17.03 0.10
C PRO A 136 -24.28 17.21 0.36
N THR A 137 -25.01 17.72 -0.64
CA THR A 137 -26.41 18.10 -0.50
C THR A 137 -27.38 17.08 -1.12
N GLY A 138 -26.87 16.15 -1.93
CA GLY A 138 -27.65 15.17 -2.66
C GLY A 138 -28.41 15.75 -3.86
N MET A 139 -27.93 16.86 -4.43
CA MET A 139 -28.62 17.60 -5.49
C MET A 139 -27.74 17.87 -6.73
N ALA A 140 -26.42 17.97 -6.56
CA ALA A 140 -25.49 18.22 -7.65
C ALA A 140 -24.06 17.90 -7.21
N GLY A 141 -23.26 17.37 -8.13
CA GLY A 141 -21.82 17.22 -7.90
C GLY A 141 -21.12 18.58 -7.84
N GLU A 142 -20.42 18.83 -6.74
CA GLU A 142 -19.57 20.00 -6.50
C GLU A 142 -18.09 19.60 -6.49
N ASP A 143 -17.20 20.53 -6.86
CA ASP A 143 -15.75 20.30 -6.75
C ASP A 143 -15.33 20.18 -5.27
N ILE A 144 -14.31 19.37 -4.99
CA ILE A 144 -13.75 19.28 -3.64
C ILE A 144 -12.97 20.56 -3.31
N ILE A 145 -13.48 21.34 -2.36
CA ILE A 145 -12.85 22.57 -1.84
C ILE A 145 -12.40 22.40 -0.39
N TYR A 146 -11.22 22.93 -0.08
CA TYR A 146 -10.69 23.09 1.26
C TYR A 146 -10.89 24.55 1.69
N LEU A 147 -11.44 24.74 2.89
CA LEU A 147 -11.69 26.05 3.50
C LEU A 147 -10.80 26.23 4.76
N ASN A 148 -10.41 27.47 5.07
CA ASN A 148 -9.81 27.79 6.37
C ASN A 148 -10.90 27.90 7.47
N ALA A 149 -10.46 28.04 8.73
CA ALA A 149 -11.36 28.17 9.88
C ALA A 149 -12.29 29.41 9.84
N SER A 150 -12.02 30.37 8.94
CA SER A 150 -12.86 31.54 8.68
C SER A 150 -13.81 31.37 7.48
N GLY A 151 -13.88 30.18 6.89
CA GLY A 151 -14.77 29.87 5.77
C GLY A 151 -14.29 30.37 4.40
N GLN A 152 -13.04 30.85 4.29
CA GLN A 152 -12.44 31.25 3.02
C GLN A 152 -11.78 30.05 2.34
N GLU A 153 -11.99 29.93 1.03
CA GLU A 153 -11.37 28.89 0.19
C GLU A 153 -9.85 29.03 0.19
N ILE A 154 -9.16 27.97 0.62
CA ILE A 154 -7.70 27.88 0.62
C ILE A 154 -7.17 27.08 -0.58
N HIS A 155 -7.94 26.10 -1.05
CA HIS A 155 -7.54 25.23 -2.14
C HIS A 155 -8.75 24.53 -2.75
N ARG A 156 -8.81 24.43 -4.08
CA ARG A 156 -9.81 23.65 -4.81
C ARG A 156 -9.11 22.58 -5.61
N VAL A 157 -9.56 21.34 -5.46
CA VAL A 157 -9.09 20.22 -6.28
C VAL A 157 -9.72 20.36 -7.66
N THR A 158 -9.11 21.20 -8.48
CA THR A 158 -9.48 21.33 -9.90
C THR A 158 -8.64 20.36 -10.71
N SER A 159 -9.25 19.27 -11.18
CA SER A 159 -8.62 18.47 -12.23
C SER A 159 -9.00 19.05 -13.59
N ASN A 160 -8.10 19.84 -14.17
CA ASN A 160 -8.19 20.27 -15.57
C ASN A 160 -7.72 19.17 -16.54
N GLN A 161 -7.40 17.98 -16.02
CA GLN A 161 -6.97 16.86 -16.83
C GLN A 161 -8.18 16.02 -17.21
N VAL A 162 -8.41 15.89 -18.52
CA VAL A 162 -9.08 14.69 -19.04
C VAL A 162 -8.21 13.53 -18.58
N PHE A 163 -8.76 12.62 -17.79
CA PHE A 163 -8.10 11.34 -17.54
C PHE A 163 -8.18 10.53 -18.82
N GLU A 164 -7.34 10.87 -19.81
CA GLU A 164 -7.04 9.92 -20.87
C GLU A 164 -6.34 8.76 -20.21
N VAL A 165 -6.99 7.59 -20.22
CA VAL A 165 -6.34 6.33 -19.88
C VAL A 165 -5.32 6.06 -20.98
N HIS A 166 -4.15 6.68 -20.86
CA HIS A 166 -2.99 6.25 -21.61
C HIS A 166 -2.61 4.88 -21.05
N ARG A 167 -2.75 3.84 -21.88
CA ARG A 167 -2.00 2.61 -21.65
C ARG A 167 -0.53 2.98 -21.84
N VAL A 168 0.12 3.44 -20.78
CA VAL A 168 1.56 3.65 -20.80
C VAL A 168 2.18 2.26 -20.91
N SER A 169 2.69 1.94 -22.10
CA SER A 169 3.70 0.90 -22.25
C SER A 169 4.96 1.45 -21.59
N VAL A 170 5.08 1.25 -20.28
CA VAL A 170 6.23 1.75 -19.53
C VAL A 170 7.44 0.89 -19.90
N GLY A 171 8.34 1.46 -20.69
CA GLY A 171 9.61 0.84 -21.03
C GLY A 171 10.47 0.65 -19.78
N GLY A 172 10.46 -0.57 -19.26
CA GLY A 172 11.62 -1.26 -18.72
C GLY A 172 12.25 -0.83 -17.40
N MET A 173 12.01 0.38 -16.90
CA MET A 173 12.53 0.85 -15.60
C MET A 173 11.47 1.60 -14.78
N ALA A 174 10.72 2.51 -15.41
CA ALA A 174 9.64 3.23 -14.73
C ALA A 174 8.46 2.30 -14.33
N GLY A 175 8.32 1.12 -14.97
CA GLY A 175 7.31 0.13 -14.62
C GLY A 175 7.60 -0.62 -13.30
N LEU A 176 8.88 -0.80 -12.94
CA LEU A 176 9.24 -1.48 -11.68
C LEU A 176 9.21 -0.55 -10.47
N ALA A 177 9.51 0.73 -10.65
CA ALA A 177 9.35 1.72 -9.58
C ALA A 177 7.90 1.77 -9.06
N ILE A 178 6.91 1.61 -9.95
CA ILE A 178 5.49 1.53 -9.60
C ILE A 178 5.17 0.21 -8.87
N GLY A 179 5.83 -0.90 -9.22
CA GLY A 179 5.62 -2.22 -8.60
C GLY A 179 6.17 -2.34 -7.17
N ALA A 180 7.37 -1.80 -6.91
CA ALA A 180 8.01 -1.85 -5.60
C ALA A 180 7.32 -0.94 -4.56
N ALA A 181 6.72 0.18 -4.99
CA ALA A 181 5.94 1.05 -4.12
C ALA A 181 4.62 0.42 -3.65
N ALA A 182 4.08 -0.56 -4.39
CA ALA A 182 2.81 -1.20 -4.08
C ALA A 182 2.91 -2.31 -3.01
N SER A 183 4.11 -2.80 -2.67
CA SER A 183 4.28 -3.97 -1.80
C SER A 183 4.24 -3.71 -0.29
N THR A 184 4.03 -2.47 0.19
CA THR A 184 4.12 -2.17 1.63
C THR A 184 2.79 -1.68 2.22
N SER A 185 1.86 -2.61 2.43
CA SER A 185 0.69 -2.37 3.29
C SER A 185 1.05 -2.54 4.76
N GLN A 186 1.13 -1.45 5.54
CA GLN A 186 0.61 -1.39 6.94
C GLN A 186 0.73 0.02 7.60
N THR A 187 -0.46 0.61 7.83
CA THR A 187 -0.89 1.54 8.91
C THR A 187 -0.22 2.92 9.15
N VAL A 188 -0.97 3.98 8.76
CA VAL A 188 -1.33 5.26 9.44
C VAL A 188 -0.25 6.20 10.04
N GLN A 189 1.01 5.82 10.24
CA GLN A 189 2.10 6.82 10.35
C GLN A 189 2.54 7.36 8.97
N GLN A 190 1.89 6.90 7.91
CA GLN A 190 2.22 7.15 6.51
C GLN A 190 1.60 8.40 5.87
N ALA A 191 0.99 9.34 6.61
CA ALA A 191 0.49 10.56 5.95
C ALA A 191 1.63 11.50 5.51
N GLN A 192 2.80 11.44 6.16
CA GLN A 192 3.99 12.19 5.75
C GLN A 192 4.83 11.44 4.70
N THR A 193 4.96 10.12 4.81
CA THR A 193 5.66 9.30 3.80
C THR A 193 4.84 9.06 2.54
N PHE A 194 3.51 9.14 2.55
CA PHE A 194 2.73 9.07 1.31
C PHE A 194 3.00 10.26 0.38
N ASN A 195 3.27 11.46 0.92
CA ASN A 195 3.67 12.61 0.10
C ASN A 195 5.10 12.48 -0.44
N GLU A 196 6.03 11.91 0.33
CA GLU A 196 7.39 11.63 -0.15
C GLU A 196 7.42 10.48 -1.17
N VAL A 197 6.61 9.45 -0.96
CA VAL A 197 6.45 8.30 -1.88
C VAL A 197 5.70 8.70 -3.14
N PHE A 198 4.68 9.55 -3.06
CA PHE A 198 3.99 10.08 -4.24
C PHE A 198 4.88 11.06 -5.02
N ALA A 199 5.73 11.84 -4.34
CA ALA A 199 6.78 12.61 -5.00
C ALA A 199 7.80 11.71 -5.72
N SER A 200 8.18 10.54 -5.15
CA SER A 200 9.01 9.54 -5.85
C SER A 200 8.30 8.79 -6.99
N VAL A 201 6.96 8.82 -7.02
CA VAL A 201 6.15 8.25 -8.12
C VAL A 201 6.03 9.24 -9.30
N LEU A 202 6.30 10.53 -9.07
CA LEU A 202 6.43 11.54 -10.12
C LEU A 202 7.88 11.77 -10.58
N ASP A 203 8.87 11.38 -9.77
CA ASP A 203 10.28 11.43 -10.16
C ASP A 203 10.65 10.24 -11.05
N THR A 204 11.38 10.55 -12.13
CA THR A 204 11.87 9.51 -13.03
C THR A 204 13.08 8.84 -12.38
N PRO A 205 13.19 7.50 -12.35
CA PRO A 205 14.39 6.84 -11.85
C PRO A 205 15.62 7.37 -12.58
N SER A 206 16.59 7.89 -11.84
CA SER A 206 17.78 8.54 -12.40
C SER A 206 19.03 7.68 -12.32
N SER A 207 19.03 6.63 -11.50
CA SER A 207 20.14 5.69 -11.40
C SER A 207 19.68 4.27 -11.09
N MET A 208 20.54 3.30 -11.39
CA MET A 208 20.42 1.90 -10.98
C MET A 208 21.73 1.51 -10.27
N SER A 209 21.63 0.66 -9.25
CA SER A 209 22.76 0.01 -8.60
C SER A 209 22.42 -1.44 -8.26
N MET A 210 23.45 -2.26 -8.04
CA MET A 210 23.30 -3.64 -7.57
C MET A 210 24.16 -3.87 -6.34
N SER A 211 23.75 -4.79 -5.48
CA SER A 211 24.59 -5.27 -4.38
C SER A 211 24.49 -6.78 -4.22
N PHE A 212 25.61 -7.45 -3.99
CA PHE A 212 25.65 -8.85 -3.59
C PHE A 212 26.15 -8.94 -2.16
N THR A 213 25.29 -9.40 -1.27
CA THR A 213 25.60 -9.53 0.16
C THR A 213 25.38 -10.96 0.61
N GLY A 214 26.23 -11.47 1.51
CA GLY A 214 26.13 -12.86 1.94
C GLY A 214 27.22 -13.28 2.91
N GLU A 215 27.39 -14.59 3.03
CA GLU A 215 28.40 -15.21 3.89
C GLU A 215 29.13 -16.33 3.14
N ALA A 216 30.46 -16.36 3.29
CA ALA A 216 31.31 -17.41 2.77
C ALA A 216 31.51 -18.53 3.79
N ASN A 217 31.15 -19.74 3.39
CA ASN A 217 31.32 -20.96 4.18
C ASN A 217 32.44 -21.83 3.61
N ALA A 218 33.19 -22.52 4.49
CA ALA A 218 34.21 -23.45 4.06
C ALA A 218 33.60 -24.58 3.20
N PHE A 219 34.26 -24.90 2.11
CA PHE A 219 33.86 -25.94 1.17
C PHE A 219 34.95 -27.02 1.13
N SER A 220 34.56 -28.29 1.11
CA SER A 220 35.51 -29.41 1.21
C SER A 220 36.63 -29.32 0.16
N GLY A 221 37.86 -29.71 0.51
CA GLY A 221 39.00 -29.76 -0.41
C GLY A 221 39.69 -28.42 -0.65
N THR A 222 40.70 -28.43 -1.52
CA THR A 222 41.54 -27.27 -1.83
C THR A 222 41.46 -26.85 -3.29
N ASP A 223 41.81 -25.60 -3.58
CA ASP A 223 41.93 -25.07 -4.93
C ASP A 223 43.25 -25.49 -5.61
N SER A 224 43.46 -25.05 -6.85
CA SER A 224 44.68 -25.34 -7.64
C SER A 224 45.98 -24.82 -7.01
N GLN A 225 45.90 -23.94 -6.00
CA GLN A 225 47.03 -23.40 -5.25
C GLN A 225 47.18 -24.05 -3.87
N GLY A 226 46.35 -25.05 -3.54
CA GLY A 226 46.35 -25.71 -2.24
C GLY A 226 45.65 -24.91 -1.13
N ARG A 227 44.88 -23.87 -1.47
CA ARG A 227 44.12 -23.06 -0.49
C ARG A 227 42.77 -23.70 -0.23
N ASP A 228 42.23 -23.52 0.98
CA ASP A 228 40.88 -24.00 1.31
C ASP A 228 39.82 -23.39 0.38
N ARG A 229 38.81 -24.17 0.01
CA ARG A 229 37.73 -23.66 -0.85
C ARG A 229 36.65 -23.02 0.00
N PHE A 230 35.99 -22.00 -0.56
CA PHE A 230 34.87 -21.33 0.08
C PHE A 230 33.71 -21.20 -0.89
N PHE A 231 32.48 -21.39 -0.39
CA PHE A 231 31.23 -21.18 -1.12
C PHE A 231 30.48 -20.04 -0.45
N ALA A 232 30.20 -18.99 -1.20
CA ALA A 232 29.41 -17.87 -0.70
C ALA A 232 27.94 -18.04 -1.08
N GLU A 233 27.07 -17.88 -0.11
CA GLU A 233 25.62 -17.82 -0.29
C GLU A 233 25.10 -16.47 0.17
N GLY A 234 24.12 -15.93 -0.54
CA GLY A 234 23.62 -14.61 -0.26
C GLY A 234 22.52 -14.17 -1.20
N THR A 235 22.41 -12.86 -1.33
CA THR A 235 21.33 -12.19 -2.04
C THR A 235 21.91 -11.15 -2.98
N LEU A 236 21.48 -11.19 -4.25
CA LEU A 236 21.67 -10.11 -5.19
C LEU A 236 20.44 -9.18 -5.12
N SER A 237 20.70 -7.92 -4.80
CA SER A 237 19.70 -6.85 -4.82
C SER A 237 19.95 -5.91 -6.00
N ILE A 238 18.87 -5.45 -6.63
CA ILE A 238 18.91 -4.35 -7.60
C ILE A 238 18.08 -3.20 -7.04
N SER A 239 18.66 -2.01 -7.01
CA SER A 239 18.03 -0.80 -6.51
C SER A 239 18.01 0.28 -7.57
N VAL A 240 17.00 1.13 -7.52
CA VAL A 240 16.91 2.36 -8.33
C VAL A 240 16.98 3.58 -7.43
N GLY A 241 17.67 4.61 -7.89
CA GLY A 241 17.74 5.92 -7.24
C GLY A 241 16.90 6.94 -7.96
N PHE A 242 16.40 7.92 -7.21
CA PHE A 242 15.60 9.04 -7.68
C PHE A 242 16.34 10.36 -7.44
N ASP A 243 16.00 11.41 -8.19
CA ASP A 243 16.68 12.71 -8.12
C ASP A 243 16.54 13.41 -6.76
N ASN A 244 15.50 13.06 -6.01
CA ASN A 244 15.31 13.49 -4.63
C ASN A 244 16.25 12.79 -3.61
N GLY A 245 17.14 11.92 -4.07
CA GLY A 245 18.11 11.19 -3.25
C GLY A 245 17.57 9.93 -2.58
N VAL A 246 16.29 9.59 -2.78
CA VAL A 246 15.69 8.33 -2.32
C VAL A 246 16.18 7.18 -3.20
N SER A 247 16.31 5.99 -2.62
CA SER A 247 16.51 4.76 -3.38
C SER A 247 15.50 3.68 -2.95
N SER A 248 15.16 2.79 -3.87
CA SER A 248 14.24 1.68 -3.66
C SER A 248 14.84 0.39 -4.20
N GLU A 249 14.82 -0.67 -3.39
CA GLU A 249 15.16 -2.02 -3.83
C GLU A 249 13.97 -2.59 -4.62
N ILE A 250 14.23 -2.96 -5.88
CA ILE A 250 13.20 -3.43 -6.83
C ILE A 250 13.29 -4.93 -7.09
N ILE A 251 14.44 -5.54 -6.80
CA ILE A 251 14.68 -6.98 -6.94
C ILE A 251 15.55 -7.43 -5.78
N GLN A 252 15.20 -8.58 -5.22
CA GLN A 252 15.97 -9.26 -4.20
C GLN A 252 15.92 -10.77 -4.46
N GLU A 253 17.02 -11.35 -4.92
CA GLU A 253 17.05 -12.75 -5.36
C GLU A 253 18.23 -13.52 -4.78
N GLY A 254 18.00 -14.81 -4.51
CA GLY A 254 19.06 -15.71 -4.04
C GLY A 254 20.20 -15.80 -5.04
N ALA A 255 21.43 -15.71 -4.54
CA ALA A 255 22.65 -15.78 -5.33
C ALA A 255 23.77 -16.51 -4.56
N ASN A 256 24.73 -17.05 -5.32
CA ASN A 256 25.91 -17.69 -4.78
C ASN A 256 27.18 -17.25 -5.51
N SER A 257 28.34 -17.62 -4.96
CA SER A 257 29.62 -17.40 -5.62
C SER A 257 30.68 -18.40 -5.16
N GLY A 258 31.51 -18.86 -6.09
CA GLY A 258 32.43 -19.98 -5.82
C GLY A 258 31.66 -21.31 -5.85
N PRO A 259 32.26 -22.43 -5.40
CA PRO A 259 33.59 -22.53 -4.81
C PRO A 259 34.69 -22.79 -5.86
N TYR A 260 34.32 -22.82 -7.14
CA TYR A 260 35.23 -23.17 -8.23
C TYR A 260 36.13 -22.00 -8.61
N GLY A 261 37.16 -22.30 -9.40
CA GLY A 261 38.16 -21.33 -9.78
C GLY A 261 38.96 -20.82 -8.60
N PHE A 262 38.98 -19.50 -8.42
CA PHE A 262 39.65 -18.84 -7.29
C PHE A 262 38.64 -18.49 -6.19
N GLY A 263 37.68 -19.39 -5.92
CA GLY A 263 36.66 -19.21 -4.87
C GLY A 263 35.65 -18.11 -5.18
N PRO A 264 34.97 -17.56 -4.15
CA PRO A 264 33.97 -16.52 -4.33
C PRO A 264 34.52 -15.28 -5.02
N ILE A 265 33.63 -14.49 -5.62
CA ILE A 265 33.96 -13.15 -6.11
C ILE A 265 34.52 -12.31 -4.95
N PRO A 266 35.61 -11.54 -5.11
CA PRO A 266 36.13 -10.73 -4.02
C PRO A 266 35.18 -9.61 -3.63
N ASN A 267 35.23 -9.20 -2.37
CA ASN A 267 34.56 -8.00 -1.89
C ASN A 267 35.14 -6.76 -2.58
N GLY A 268 34.29 -5.75 -2.78
CA GLY A 268 34.69 -4.50 -3.40
C GLY A 268 33.61 -3.90 -4.29
N SER A 269 33.96 -2.80 -4.94
CA SER A 269 33.13 -2.09 -5.89
C SER A 269 33.50 -2.49 -7.31
N TYR A 270 32.49 -2.85 -8.09
CA TYR A 270 32.57 -3.24 -9.49
C TYR A 270 31.59 -2.39 -10.29
N GLU A 271 31.72 -2.43 -11.61
CA GLU A 271 30.73 -1.87 -12.51
C GLU A 271 30.25 -2.95 -13.47
N ALA A 272 28.93 -3.07 -13.62
CA ALA A 272 28.36 -3.82 -14.72
C ALA A 272 28.43 -2.96 -15.99
N THR A 273 29.06 -3.50 -17.02
CA THR A 273 29.40 -2.79 -18.27
C THR A 273 28.53 -3.19 -19.46
N GLY A 274 27.70 -4.22 -19.28
CA GLY A 274 26.77 -4.67 -20.29
C GLY A 274 26.14 -6.00 -19.94
N ILE A 275 25.19 -6.42 -20.77
CA ILE A 275 24.50 -7.71 -20.66
C ILE A 275 24.35 -8.36 -22.03
N THR A 276 24.45 -9.68 -22.09
CA THR A 276 24.14 -10.47 -23.28
C THR A 276 23.40 -11.75 -22.91
N ASN A 277 22.53 -12.23 -23.80
CA ASN A 277 21.95 -13.57 -23.66
C ASN A 277 23.03 -14.63 -23.92
N THR A 278 22.93 -15.77 -23.23
CA THR A 278 23.83 -16.90 -23.45
C THR A 278 23.08 -18.22 -23.40
N SER A 279 23.65 -19.23 -24.06
CA SER A 279 23.27 -20.63 -23.94
C SER A 279 24.44 -21.50 -23.46
N GLU A 280 25.50 -20.88 -22.95
CA GLU A 280 26.68 -21.57 -22.41
C GLU A 280 26.29 -22.44 -21.21
N SER A 281 26.85 -23.66 -21.15
CA SER A 281 26.70 -24.53 -19.99
C SER A 281 27.25 -23.84 -18.74
N GLY A 282 26.69 -24.12 -17.57
CA GLY A 282 27.04 -23.41 -16.33
C GLY A 282 26.36 -22.05 -16.13
N MET A 283 25.81 -21.44 -17.19
CA MET A 283 25.19 -20.10 -17.15
C MET A 283 23.71 -20.08 -17.52
N VAL A 284 23.09 -21.26 -17.59
CA VAL A 284 21.68 -21.44 -17.92
C VAL A 284 20.99 -22.17 -16.78
N ARG A 285 19.92 -21.56 -16.28
CA ARG A 285 19.06 -22.15 -15.25
C ARG A 285 17.61 -22.07 -15.71
N ASN A 286 16.88 -23.19 -15.63
CA ASN A 286 15.47 -23.26 -16.04
C ASN A 286 15.20 -22.72 -17.47
N GLY A 287 16.14 -22.94 -18.40
CA GLY A 287 16.06 -22.45 -19.78
C GLY A 287 16.25 -20.94 -19.96
N VAL A 288 16.77 -20.24 -18.94
CA VAL A 288 17.11 -18.81 -18.99
C VAL A 288 18.62 -18.66 -18.82
N GLY A 289 19.28 -17.98 -19.76
CA GLY A 289 20.71 -17.73 -19.74
C GLY A 289 21.05 -16.31 -20.17
N PHE A 290 21.87 -15.64 -19.37
CA PHE A 290 22.44 -14.32 -19.67
C PHE A 290 23.72 -14.10 -18.88
N LYS A 291 24.53 -13.14 -19.33
CA LYS A 291 25.78 -12.74 -18.68
C LYS A 291 25.78 -11.23 -18.54
N VAL A 292 25.90 -10.73 -17.33
CA VAL A 292 26.22 -9.33 -17.02
C VAL A 292 27.72 -9.24 -16.81
N PHE A 293 28.42 -8.39 -17.56
CA PHE A 293 29.88 -8.27 -17.48
C PHE A 293 30.27 -7.31 -16.36
N LEU A 294 31.13 -7.74 -15.44
CA LEU A 294 31.67 -6.90 -14.39
C LEU A 294 33.10 -6.46 -14.74
N THR A 295 33.50 -5.29 -14.26
CA THR A 295 34.90 -4.83 -14.31
C THR A 295 35.83 -5.78 -13.55
N ASP A 296 37.11 -5.74 -13.93
CA ASP A 296 38.13 -6.54 -13.28
C ASP A 296 38.48 -5.95 -11.90
N ASN A 297 38.89 -6.82 -10.98
CA ASN A 297 39.54 -6.44 -9.73
C ASN A 297 41.05 -6.55 -9.93
N GLU A 298 41.70 -5.42 -10.22
CA GLU A 298 43.12 -5.35 -10.57
C GLU A 298 44.03 -5.73 -9.40
N SER A 299 43.66 -5.38 -8.16
CA SER A 299 44.49 -5.64 -6.98
C SER A 299 44.62 -7.13 -6.67
N LEU A 300 43.59 -7.91 -6.99
CA LEU A 300 43.56 -9.36 -6.84
C LEU A 300 43.74 -10.11 -8.18
N ASN A 301 43.98 -9.37 -9.28
CA ASN A 301 44.12 -9.91 -10.63
C ASN A 301 42.91 -10.79 -11.06
N ARG A 302 41.72 -10.48 -10.54
CA ARG A 302 40.48 -11.24 -10.83
C ARG A 302 39.77 -10.57 -11.99
N ASN A 303 39.65 -11.28 -13.10
CA ASN A 303 39.10 -10.76 -14.35
C ASN A 303 38.00 -11.66 -14.91
N GLN A 304 37.31 -11.16 -15.95
CA GLN A 304 36.20 -11.86 -16.62
C GLN A 304 35.07 -12.23 -15.63
N LEU A 305 34.85 -11.39 -14.64
CA LEU A 305 33.82 -11.57 -13.62
C LEU A 305 32.43 -11.28 -14.21
N ARG A 306 31.42 -12.03 -13.79
CA ARG A 306 30.07 -11.92 -14.35
C ARG A 306 28.99 -12.12 -13.29
N ILE A 307 27.79 -11.65 -13.61
CA ILE A 307 26.54 -12.11 -12.98
C ILE A 307 25.80 -12.96 -14.01
N HIS A 308 25.43 -14.19 -13.65
CA HIS A 308 24.70 -15.09 -14.55
C HIS A 308 23.80 -16.05 -13.76
N PRO A 309 22.80 -16.69 -14.39
CA PRO A 309 22.08 -17.81 -13.79
C PRO A 309 23.03 -18.95 -13.42
N ASP A 310 22.91 -19.51 -12.22
CA ASP A 310 23.70 -20.66 -11.79
C ASP A 310 23.02 -21.97 -12.19
N GLN A 311 23.74 -22.85 -12.88
CA GLN A 311 23.17 -24.06 -13.47
C GLN A 311 22.59 -25.00 -12.40
N THR A 312 21.53 -25.71 -12.77
CA THR A 312 21.02 -26.87 -12.02
C THR A 312 21.33 -28.16 -12.79
N PRO A 313 21.71 -29.27 -12.11
CA PRO A 313 21.77 -29.47 -10.66
C PRO A 313 23.12 -29.11 -10.00
N SER A 314 24.16 -28.79 -10.78
CA SER A 314 25.49 -28.45 -10.25
C SER A 314 25.57 -26.97 -9.91
N THR A 315 25.38 -26.62 -8.64
CA THR A 315 25.47 -25.25 -8.16
C THR A 315 26.92 -24.79 -7.96
N GLY A 316 27.17 -23.53 -8.25
CA GLY A 316 28.41 -22.82 -7.96
C GLY A 316 29.09 -22.29 -9.21
N THR A 317 29.87 -21.23 -9.01
CA THR A 317 30.50 -20.46 -10.07
C THR A 317 32.03 -20.49 -9.97
N ALA A 318 32.70 -20.18 -11.08
CA ALA A 318 34.14 -19.91 -11.10
C ALA A 318 34.44 -18.46 -10.67
N GLY A 319 33.98 -18.07 -9.48
CA GLY A 319 34.19 -16.74 -8.92
C GLY A 319 33.32 -15.63 -9.51
N CYS A 320 32.23 -15.98 -10.19
CA CYS A 320 31.17 -15.08 -10.65
C CYS A 320 30.03 -15.02 -9.61
N ILE A 321 29.04 -14.16 -9.81
CA ILE A 321 27.79 -14.18 -9.03
C ILE A 321 26.77 -15.02 -9.79
N GLY A 322 26.33 -16.12 -9.17
CA GLY A 322 25.41 -17.10 -9.73
C GLY A 322 24.00 -16.94 -9.15
N LEU A 323 23.00 -16.60 -9.97
CA LEU A 323 21.61 -16.47 -9.54
C LEU A 323 20.94 -17.85 -9.39
N THR A 324 20.37 -18.12 -8.23
CA THR A 324 19.77 -19.42 -7.89
C THR A 324 18.23 -19.42 -7.96
N CYS A 325 17.63 -18.30 -8.35
CA CYS A 325 16.18 -18.11 -8.42
C CYS A 325 15.50 -18.84 -9.60
N GLY A 326 14.17 -18.74 -9.66
CA GLY A 326 13.33 -19.40 -10.67
C GLY A 326 13.34 -18.71 -12.05
N ALA A 327 12.79 -19.36 -13.06
CA ALA A 327 12.79 -18.84 -14.44
C ALA A 327 12.16 -17.45 -14.59
N ASN A 328 11.12 -17.13 -13.81
CA ASN A 328 10.44 -15.83 -13.87
C ASN A 328 11.35 -14.72 -13.31
N SER A 329 11.87 -14.90 -12.09
CA SER A 329 12.86 -14.02 -11.47
C SER A 329 14.08 -13.79 -12.36
N LEU A 330 14.62 -14.84 -12.99
CA LEU A 330 15.76 -14.70 -13.91
C LEU A 330 15.42 -13.83 -15.13
N ARG A 331 14.20 -13.96 -15.68
CA ARG A 331 13.74 -13.13 -16.80
C ARG A 331 13.53 -11.68 -16.37
N GLU A 332 13.08 -11.46 -15.14
CA GLU A 332 12.88 -10.15 -14.55
C GLU A 332 14.21 -9.43 -14.31
N VAL A 333 15.16 -10.07 -13.62
CA VAL A 333 16.54 -9.59 -13.43
C VAL A 333 17.16 -9.21 -14.76
N ARG A 334 17.14 -10.13 -15.72
CA ARG A 334 17.66 -9.89 -17.08
C ARG A 334 16.97 -8.72 -17.74
N GLY A 335 15.65 -8.64 -17.64
CA GLY A 335 14.83 -7.58 -18.20
C GLY A 335 15.25 -6.21 -17.70
N GLN A 336 15.37 -6.04 -16.38
CA GLN A 336 15.77 -4.75 -15.79
C GLN A 336 17.13 -4.28 -16.30
N ILE A 337 18.13 -5.15 -16.21
CA ILE A 337 19.49 -4.81 -16.60
C ILE A 337 19.56 -4.53 -18.11
N GLN A 338 18.89 -5.33 -18.94
CA GLN A 338 18.82 -5.10 -20.39
C GLN A 338 18.14 -3.76 -20.72
N ASN A 339 17.05 -3.42 -20.03
CA ASN A 339 16.34 -2.17 -20.26
C ASN A 339 17.19 -0.96 -19.86
N HIS A 340 17.93 -1.05 -18.76
CA HIS A 340 18.90 -0.03 -18.38
C HIS A 340 19.92 0.22 -19.50
N PHE A 341 20.59 -0.82 -20.01
CA PHE A 341 21.58 -0.65 -21.07
C PHE A 341 20.98 -0.24 -22.43
N ASN A 342 19.73 -0.61 -22.71
CA ASN A 342 19.05 -0.16 -23.92
C ASN A 342 18.74 1.34 -23.88
N ASN A 343 18.37 1.87 -22.70
CA ASN A 343 18.02 3.28 -22.52
C ASN A 343 19.24 4.16 -22.22
N ASN A 344 20.25 3.61 -21.54
CA ASN A 344 21.45 4.30 -21.07
C ASN A 344 22.72 3.53 -21.46
N PRO A 345 23.02 3.37 -22.76
CA PRO A 345 24.08 2.47 -23.25
C PRO A 345 25.51 2.86 -22.82
N ALA A 346 25.73 4.11 -22.42
CA ALA A 346 27.02 4.60 -21.95
C ALA A 346 27.17 4.60 -20.42
N THR A 347 26.12 4.20 -19.69
CA THR A 347 26.08 4.30 -18.23
C THR A 347 26.19 2.91 -17.62
N ASN A 348 27.34 2.64 -17.00
CA ASN A 348 27.55 1.41 -16.24
C ASN A 348 26.68 1.40 -14.97
N ILE A 349 26.36 0.20 -14.47
CA ILE A 349 25.62 0.04 -13.22
C ILE A 349 26.62 -0.27 -12.10
N PRO A 350 26.74 0.56 -11.06
CA PRO A 350 27.57 0.24 -9.90
C PRO A 350 27.12 -1.04 -9.20
N VAL A 351 28.06 -1.90 -8.84
CA VAL A 351 27.83 -3.18 -8.15
C VAL A 351 28.71 -3.26 -6.92
N ASN A 352 28.12 -3.36 -5.74
CA ASN A 352 28.87 -3.54 -4.49
C ASN A 352 28.81 -4.99 -4.00
N VAL A 353 29.96 -5.60 -3.73
CA VAL A 353 30.05 -6.96 -3.20
C VAL A 353 30.53 -6.90 -1.74
N SER A 354 29.73 -7.46 -0.84
CA SER A 354 30.04 -7.55 0.59
C SER A 354 29.65 -8.91 1.16
N ILE A 355 30.60 -9.84 1.13
CA ILE A 355 30.47 -11.20 1.63
C ILE A 355 31.27 -11.32 2.94
N THR A 356 30.58 -11.69 4.02
CA THR A 356 31.20 -11.96 5.32
C THR A 356 32.10 -13.19 5.22
N ASN A 357 33.26 -13.17 5.91
CA ASN A 357 34.25 -14.26 5.89
C ASN A 357 34.84 -14.57 4.50
N ASN A 358 34.72 -13.65 3.52
CA ASN A 358 35.26 -13.86 2.19
C ASN A 358 36.80 -13.85 2.23
N PRO A 359 37.47 -14.91 1.76
CA PRO A 359 38.93 -14.96 1.74
C PRO A 359 39.56 -14.00 0.72
N ASN A 360 38.78 -13.44 -0.22
CA ASN A 360 39.25 -12.50 -1.24
C ASN A 360 40.46 -13.02 -2.04
N TYR A 361 40.36 -14.26 -2.51
CA TYR A 361 41.47 -14.91 -3.21
C TYR A 361 41.88 -14.16 -4.48
N ASP A 362 43.19 -13.93 -4.58
CA ASP A 362 43.86 -13.49 -5.77
C ASP A 362 43.99 -14.61 -6.81
N ARG A 363 44.09 -14.20 -8.08
CA ARG A 363 44.48 -15.06 -9.20
C ARG A 363 45.99 -14.88 -9.45
N PRO A 364 46.82 -15.93 -9.35
CA PRO A 364 48.24 -15.84 -9.63
C PRO A 364 48.54 -15.34 -11.06
N LYS A 365 49.60 -14.54 -11.21
CA LYS A 365 50.03 -14.01 -12.52
C LYS A 365 50.37 -15.17 -13.47
N GLY A 366 49.77 -15.16 -14.66
CA GLY A 366 49.97 -16.20 -15.68
C GLY A 366 49.05 -17.43 -15.55
N GLY A 367 48.21 -17.51 -14.50
CA GLY A 367 47.19 -18.54 -14.41
C GLY A 367 46.14 -18.34 -15.51
N THR A 368 45.90 -19.35 -16.34
CA THR A 368 44.77 -19.39 -17.29
C THR A 368 43.55 -19.99 -16.59
N GLN A 369 42.51 -19.19 -16.40
CA GLN A 369 41.13 -19.66 -16.35
C GLN A 369 40.29 -18.80 -17.29
N ASN A 370 39.55 -19.50 -18.15
CA ASN A 370 38.31 -19.01 -18.71
C ASN A 370 37.29 -19.12 -17.58
N SER A 371 36.90 -18.00 -16.96
CA SER A 371 35.76 -18.02 -16.04
C SER A 371 34.50 -18.23 -16.88
N GLY A 372 34.14 -19.47 -17.18
CA GLY A 372 32.88 -19.78 -17.85
C GLY A 372 32.77 -20.98 -18.77
N GLU A 373 33.66 -21.97 -18.68
CA GLU A 373 33.42 -23.28 -19.33
C GLU A 373 33.03 -24.34 -18.31
#